data_AF-A0AA41QWR0-F1
#
_entry.id   AF-A0AA41QWR0-F1
#
_cell.length_a   1.000
_cell.length_b   1.000
_cell.length_c   1.000
_cell.angle_alpha   90.00
_cell.angle_beta   90.00
_cell.angle_gamma   90.00
#
_symmetry.space_group_name_H-M   'P 1'
#
loop_
_entity.id
_entity.type
_entity.pdbx_description
1 polymer ?
#
loop_
_entity_poly.entity_id
_entity_poly.type
_entity_poly.pdbx_seq_one_letter_code
_entity_poly.pdbx_strand_id
1 'polypeptide(L)'
;MTWWNSFVSWLTAASNQTVVNTAVVFIVAILIAGVLTALIGRGAIKQLLVQHDRELKAAAIGALIDAATEASVWNSLTPQEQVMADRAVGQADIQVRLLPIRGSGVAANWASHQLNELKRTSATFGYQLEPALLEFRDRLIEWQDKPRRTRKVFQSDLDRWKTQNSTSESSLLAQQDAWAAQQHHDQFNEALPAAPVPATPSPSVHAASQSTPSTETQRLLDDVQALEVRPAPINHP
;
A
#
# COMPACT_ATOMS: atom_id res chain seq x y z
N MET A 1 37.93 -46.03 45.69
CA MET A 1 37.36 -45.83 47.04
C MET A 1 38.25 -44.94 47.91
N THR A 2 39.56 -45.17 47.99
CA THR A 2 40.50 -44.37 48.81
C THR A 2 40.60 -42.90 48.42
N TRP A 3 40.69 -42.58 47.12
CA TRP A 3 40.76 -41.19 46.63
C TRP A 3 39.55 -40.34 47.08
N TRP A 4 38.35 -40.92 47.04
CA TRP A 4 37.12 -40.23 47.45
C TRP A 4 37.14 -39.89 48.95
N ASN A 5 37.51 -40.85 49.80
CA ASN A 5 37.63 -40.61 51.24
C ASN A 5 38.74 -39.60 51.56
N SER A 6 39.87 -39.65 50.85
CA SER A 6 40.95 -38.67 51.00
C SER A 6 40.49 -37.25 50.64
N PHE A 7 39.74 -37.09 49.54
CA PHE A 7 39.16 -35.81 49.15
C PHE A 7 38.17 -35.27 50.20
N VAL A 8 37.23 -36.10 50.65
CA VAL A 8 36.24 -35.70 51.66
C VAL A 8 36.93 -35.34 52.98
N SER A 9 37.92 -36.13 53.41
CA SER A 9 38.68 -35.85 54.64
C SER A 9 39.46 -34.54 54.56
N TRP A 10 40.04 -34.23 53.39
CA TRP A 10 40.73 -32.97 53.14
C TRP A 10 39.75 -31.79 53.14
N LEU A 11 38.57 -31.95 52.53
CA LEU A 11 37.55 -30.91 52.45
C LEU A 11 37.00 -30.55 53.83
N THR A 12 36.88 -31.53 54.73
CA THR A 12 36.36 -31.33 56.09
C THR A 12 37.44 -31.02 57.14
N ALA A 13 38.72 -31.08 56.79
CA ALA A 13 39.82 -30.82 57.72
C ALA A 13 39.82 -29.36 58.20
N ALA A 14 39.96 -29.15 59.51
CA ALA A 14 39.94 -27.81 60.13
C ALA A 14 40.99 -26.85 59.54
N SER A 15 42.16 -27.38 59.14
CA SER A 15 43.24 -26.59 58.51
C SER A 15 42.85 -26.01 57.15
N ASN A 16 41.88 -26.61 56.45
CA ASN A 16 41.52 -26.25 55.08
C ASN A 16 40.25 -25.41 54.99
N GLN A 17 39.56 -25.19 56.11
CA GLN A 17 38.30 -24.45 56.16
C GLN A 17 38.42 -23.03 55.57
N THR A 18 39.53 -22.33 55.80
CA THR A 18 39.75 -20.98 55.23
C THR A 18 39.81 -21.00 53.70
N VAL A 19 40.49 -22.00 53.12
CA VAL A 19 40.61 -22.14 51.66
C VAL A 19 39.26 -22.53 51.05
N VAL A 20 38.57 -23.50 51.67
CA VAL A 20 37.23 -23.94 51.24
C VAL A 20 36.22 -22.78 51.31
N ASN A 21 36.21 -22.02 52.40
CA ASN A 21 35.31 -20.88 52.57
C ASN A 21 35.58 -19.80 51.52
N THR A 22 36.85 -19.47 51.27
CA THR A 22 37.23 -18.51 50.23
C THR A 22 36.75 -18.98 48.85
N ALA A 23 36.97 -20.25 48.52
CA ALA A 23 36.53 -20.83 47.25
C ALA A 23 34.99 -20.79 47.10
N VAL A 24 34.25 -21.13 48.15
CA VAL A 24 32.77 -21.04 48.16
C VAL A 24 32.31 -19.61 47.95
N VAL A 25 32.91 -18.64 48.66
CA VAL A 25 32.57 -17.22 48.49
C VAL A 25 32.83 -16.75 47.06
N PHE A 26 33.95 -17.14 46.45
CA PHE A 26 34.23 -16.80 45.04
C PHE A 26 33.19 -17.40 44.09
N ILE A 27 32.83 -18.67 44.26
CA ILE A 27 31.81 -19.32 43.42
C ILE A 27 30.47 -18.59 43.56
N VAL A 28 30.04 -18.30 44.80
CA VAL A 28 28.80 -17.58 45.07
C VAL A 28 28.85 -16.16 44.47
N ALA A 29 29.97 -15.45 44.59
CA ALA A 29 30.14 -14.12 44.01
C ALA A 29 30.01 -14.15 42.48
N ILE A 30 30.62 -15.13 41.81
CA ILE A 30 30.51 -15.31 40.36
C ILE A 30 29.06 -15.61 39.96
N LEU A 31 28.37 -16.48 40.70
CA LEU A 31 26.97 -16.80 40.43
C LEU A 31 26.07 -15.57 40.58
N ILE A 32 26.24 -14.80 41.67
CA ILE A 32 25.48 -13.57 41.89
C ILE A 32 25.79 -12.54 40.80
N ALA A 33 27.06 -12.35 40.45
CA ALA A 33 27.46 -11.45 39.37
C ALA A 33 26.83 -11.86 38.04
N GLY A 34 26.88 -13.14 37.68
CA GLY A 34 26.27 -13.66 36.45
C GLY A 34 24.76 -13.48 36.41
N VAL A 35 24.06 -13.73 37.52
CA VAL A 35 22.62 -13.49 37.64
C VAL A 35 22.30 -12.01 37.49
N LEU A 36 23.05 -11.14 38.16
CA LEU A 36 22.84 -9.69 38.11
C LEU A 36 23.06 -9.15 36.69
N THR A 37 24.15 -9.56 36.03
CA THR A 37 24.43 -9.22 34.63
C THR A 37 23.32 -9.70 33.69
N ALA A 38 22.84 -10.93 33.86
CA ALA A 38 21.76 -11.47 33.02
C ALA A 38 20.44 -10.69 33.20
N LEU A 39 20.10 -10.31 34.43
CA LEU A 39 18.89 -9.53 34.71
C LEU A 39 18.96 -8.12 34.10
N ILE A 40 20.08 -7.43 34.27
CA ILE A 40 20.30 -6.09 33.68
C ILE A 40 20.28 -6.17 32.15
N GLY A 41 21.02 -7.12 31.57
CA GLY A 41 21.09 -7.31 30.12
C GLY A 41 19.72 -7.61 29.52
N ARG A 42 18.91 -8.46 30.17
CA ARG A 42 17.56 -8.77 29.71
C ARG A 42 16.63 -7.54 29.75
N GLY A 43 16.77 -6.68 30.76
CA GLY A 43 16.03 -5.43 30.86
C GLY A 43 16.38 -4.46 29.73
N ALA A 44 17.66 -4.23 29.52
CA ALA A 44 18.17 -3.32 28.49
C ALA A 44 17.75 -3.75 27.07
N ILE A 45 17.87 -5.03 26.73
CA ILE A 45 17.49 -5.55 25.40
C ILE A 45 15.98 -5.38 25.18
N LYS A 46 15.15 -5.69 26.18
CA LYS A 46 13.69 -5.51 26.07
C LYS A 46 13.32 -4.05 25.86
N GLN A 47 13.94 -3.15 26.62
CA GLN A 47 13.68 -1.72 26.49
C GLN A 47 14.11 -1.19 25.12
N LEU A 48 15.27 -1.62 24.63
CA LEU A 48 15.79 -1.27 23.32
C LEU A 48 14.85 -1.73 22.20
N LEU A 49 14.35 -2.97 22.27
CA LEU A 49 13.38 -3.49 21.32
C LEU A 49 12.07 -2.69 21.32
N VAL A 50 11.54 -2.36 22.50
CA VAL A 50 10.31 -1.54 22.62
C VAL A 50 10.53 -0.14 22.06
N GLN A 51 11.72 0.44 22.26
CA GLN A 51 12.06 1.75 21.72
C GLN A 51 12.15 1.71 20.19
N HIS A 52 12.89 0.75 19.63
CA HIS A 52 12.99 0.57 18.18
C HIS A 52 11.63 0.30 17.53
N ASP A 53 10.79 -0.52 18.16
CA ASP A 53 9.42 -0.76 17.68
C ASP A 53 8.59 0.52 17.64
N ARG A 54 8.77 1.44 18.60
CA ARG A 54 8.06 2.73 18.59
C ARG A 54 8.62 3.66 17.51
N GLU A 55 9.94 3.71 17.37
CA GLU A 55 10.63 4.51 16.36
C GLU A 55 10.23 4.08 14.94
N LEU A 56 10.24 2.78 14.63
CA LEU A 56 9.83 2.25 13.32
C LEU A 56 8.38 2.63 12.97
N LYS A 57 7.47 2.56 13.95
CA LYS A 57 6.06 2.92 13.75
C LYS A 57 5.91 4.42 13.50
N ALA A 58 6.58 5.24 14.30
CA ALA A 58 6.55 6.70 14.13
C ALA A 58 7.16 7.12 12.79
N ALA A 59 8.28 6.50 12.39
CA ALA A 59 8.94 6.76 11.12
C ALA A 59 8.05 6.41 9.93
N ALA A 60 7.42 5.22 9.94
CA ALA A 60 6.55 4.79 8.85
C ALA A 60 5.28 5.65 8.72
N ILE A 61 4.66 6.05 9.85
CA ILE A 61 3.52 6.96 9.84
C ILE A 61 3.95 8.36 9.40
N GLY A 62 5.10 8.84 9.87
CA GLY A 62 5.69 10.11 9.44
C GLY A 62 5.94 10.14 7.93
N ALA A 63 6.50 9.07 7.36
CA ALA A 63 6.72 8.95 5.92
C ALA A 63 5.42 8.98 5.11
N LEU A 64 4.33 8.36 5.61
CA LEU A 64 3.02 8.48 4.95
C LEU A 64 2.44 9.90 5.01
N ILE A 65 2.60 10.59 6.14
CA ILE A 65 2.09 11.96 6.31
C ILE A 65 2.88 12.95 5.44
N ASP A 66 4.19 12.76 5.35
CA ASP A 66 5.06 13.54 4.47
C ASP A 66 4.65 13.35 2.99
N ALA A 67 4.48 12.09 2.57
CA ALA A 67 3.96 11.75 1.25
C ALA A 67 2.55 12.32 0.99
N ALA A 68 1.69 12.39 2.01
CA ALA A 68 0.36 13.01 1.90
C ALA A 68 0.44 14.53 1.72
N THR A 69 1.45 15.17 2.33
CA THR A 69 1.70 16.60 2.18
C THR A 69 2.18 16.91 0.76
N GLU A 70 3.06 16.08 0.19
CA GLU A 70 3.45 16.22 -1.22
C GLU A 70 2.29 15.92 -2.19
N ALA A 71 1.44 14.94 -1.87
CA ALA A 71 0.26 14.61 -2.66
C ALA A 71 -0.78 15.73 -2.69
N SER A 72 -0.95 16.48 -1.59
CA SER A 72 -1.92 17.59 -1.53
C SER A 72 -1.52 18.78 -2.42
N VAL A 73 -0.23 18.95 -2.71
CA VAL A 73 0.32 20.00 -3.58
C VAL A 73 0.78 19.47 -4.94
N TRP A 74 0.41 18.23 -5.29
CA TRP A 74 0.94 17.50 -6.45
C TRP A 74 0.93 18.30 -7.77
N ASN A 75 -0.16 18.99 -8.06
CA ASN A 75 -0.31 19.77 -9.30
C ASN A 75 0.58 21.02 -9.38
N SER A 76 1.14 21.46 -8.24
CA SER A 76 2.10 22.57 -8.17
C SER A 76 3.56 22.12 -8.27
N LEU A 77 3.82 20.80 -8.12
CA LEU A 77 5.15 20.22 -8.23
C LEU A 77 5.60 20.17 -9.69
N THR A 78 6.90 20.33 -9.91
CA THR A 78 7.51 20.08 -11.22
C THR A 78 7.47 18.59 -11.57
N PRO A 79 7.59 18.20 -12.86
CA PRO A 79 7.57 16.79 -13.26
C PRO A 79 8.65 15.93 -12.58
N GLN A 80 9.81 16.50 -12.28
CA GLN A 80 10.87 15.78 -11.57
C GLN A 80 10.51 15.54 -10.10
N GLU A 81 9.95 16.54 -9.42
CA GLU A 81 9.49 16.42 -8.02
C GLU A 81 8.34 15.43 -7.91
N GLN A 82 7.43 15.41 -8.88
CA GLN A 82 6.37 14.41 -8.98
C GLN A 82 6.93 12.98 -8.97
N VAL A 83 7.93 12.67 -9.80
CA VAL A 83 8.53 11.33 -9.81
C VAL A 83 9.15 10.96 -8.45
N MET A 84 9.76 11.92 -7.76
CA MET A 84 10.32 11.69 -6.42
C MET A 84 9.22 11.46 -5.38
N ALA A 85 8.15 12.24 -5.44
CA ALA A 85 6.99 12.10 -4.56
C ALA A 85 6.27 10.75 -4.76
N ASP A 86 6.09 10.29 -6.00
CA ASP A 86 5.53 8.94 -6.26
C ASP A 86 6.43 7.83 -5.69
N ARG A 87 7.77 8.00 -5.75
CA ARG A 87 8.70 7.06 -5.10
C ARG A 87 8.57 7.12 -3.58
N ALA A 88 8.45 8.31 -2.98
CA ALA A 88 8.27 8.48 -1.54
C ALA A 88 6.99 7.79 -1.06
N VAL A 89 5.87 7.96 -1.78
CA VAL A 89 4.61 7.24 -1.55
C VAL A 89 4.82 5.72 -1.58
N GLY A 90 5.52 5.21 -2.60
CA GLY A 90 5.81 3.78 -2.74
C GLY A 90 6.66 3.23 -1.58
N GLN A 91 7.69 3.97 -1.15
CA GLN A 91 8.52 3.58 0.00
C GLN A 91 7.72 3.61 1.31
N ALA A 92 6.91 4.64 1.53
CA ALA A 92 6.06 4.76 2.72
C ALA A 92 5.03 3.62 2.80
N ASP A 93 4.39 3.26 1.68
CA ASP A 93 3.47 2.11 1.61
C ASP A 93 4.16 0.79 2.00
N ILE A 94 5.35 0.53 1.46
CA ILE A 94 6.13 -0.67 1.80
C ILE A 94 6.46 -0.69 3.30
N GLN A 95 6.96 0.43 3.85
CA GLN A 95 7.29 0.52 5.28
C GLN A 95 6.07 0.20 6.16
N VAL A 96 4.91 0.74 5.82
CA VAL A 96 3.66 0.50 6.57
C VAL A 96 3.24 -0.96 6.49
N ARG A 97 3.34 -1.60 5.31
CA ARG A 97 3.03 -3.03 5.13
C ARG A 97 3.95 -3.95 5.92
N LEU A 98 5.19 -3.53 6.15
CA LEU A 98 6.18 -4.29 6.92
C LEU A 98 6.04 -4.08 8.45
N LEU A 99 5.25 -3.11 8.90
CA LEU A 99 5.07 -2.86 10.33
C LEU A 99 4.45 -4.07 11.05
N PRO A 100 4.95 -4.43 12.25
CA PRO A 100 4.38 -5.49 13.09
C PRO A 100 3.11 -5.00 13.82
N ILE A 101 2.16 -4.40 13.10
CA ILE A 101 0.88 -3.92 13.62
C ILE A 101 -0.27 -4.67 12.95
N ARG A 102 -1.30 -5.01 13.73
CA ARG A 102 -2.51 -5.65 13.18
C ARG A 102 -3.19 -4.75 12.16
N GLY A 103 -3.46 -5.32 10.98
CA GLY A 103 -4.16 -4.60 9.92
C GLY A 103 -3.29 -3.63 9.13
N SER A 104 -1.96 -3.72 9.23
CA SER A 104 -1.04 -2.88 8.47
C SER A 104 -1.33 -2.90 6.96
N GLY A 105 -1.57 -4.07 6.36
CA GLY A 105 -1.97 -4.14 4.95
C GLY A 105 -3.31 -3.46 4.62
N VAL A 106 -4.26 -3.46 5.56
CA VAL A 106 -5.55 -2.75 5.40
C VAL A 106 -5.33 -1.24 5.51
N ALA A 107 -4.54 -0.81 6.49
CA ALA A 107 -4.16 0.60 6.67
C ALA A 107 -3.38 1.12 5.46
N ALA A 108 -2.46 0.33 4.91
CA ALA A 108 -1.73 0.66 3.69
C ALA A 108 -2.69 0.86 2.50
N ASN A 109 -3.58 -0.09 2.24
CA ASN A 109 -4.58 0.05 1.16
C ASN A 109 -5.49 1.27 1.34
N TRP A 110 -5.94 1.52 2.58
CA TRP A 110 -6.73 2.69 2.91
C TRP A 110 -5.95 3.99 2.68
N ALA A 111 -4.67 4.02 3.09
CA ALA A 111 -3.81 5.17 2.90
C ALA A 111 -3.52 5.41 1.42
N SER A 112 -3.24 4.38 0.63
CA SER A 112 -3.05 4.52 -0.82
C SER A 112 -4.26 5.16 -1.50
N HIS A 113 -5.47 4.76 -1.10
CA HIS A 113 -6.69 5.38 -1.63
C HIS A 113 -6.81 6.86 -1.24
N GLN A 114 -6.57 7.20 0.03
CA GLN A 114 -6.60 8.60 0.49
C GLN A 114 -5.54 9.47 -0.19
N LEU A 115 -4.34 8.95 -0.37
CA LEU A 115 -3.27 9.64 -1.10
C LEU A 115 -3.67 9.91 -2.56
N ASN A 116 -4.30 8.94 -3.23
CA ASN A 116 -4.82 9.14 -4.57
C ASN A 116 -5.93 10.19 -4.62
N GLU A 117 -6.82 10.22 -3.63
CA GLU A 117 -7.86 11.25 -3.54
C GLU A 117 -7.27 12.64 -3.27
N LEU A 118 -6.28 12.77 -2.38
CA LEU A 118 -5.55 14.02 -2.15
C LEU A 118 -4.86 14.49 -3.43
N LYS A 119 -4.16 13.58 -4.13
CA LYS A 119 -3.52 13.85 -5.42
C LYS A 119 -4.53 14.33 -6.47
N ARG A 120 -5.69 13.68 -6.56
CA ARG A 120 -6.76 14.05 -7.49
C ARG A 120 -7.37 15.43 -7.18
N THR A 121 -7.56 15.73 -5.89
CA THR A 121 -8.20 16.97 -5.44
C THR A 121 -7.22 18.15 -5.33
N SER A 122 -5.91 17.89 -5.35
CA SER A 122 -4.84 18.91 -5.35
C SER A 122 -4.99 19.95 -6.46
N ALA A 123 -5.46 19.55 -7.64
CA ALA A 123 -5.68 20.44 -8.78
C ALA A 123 -6.82 21.45 -8.56
N THR A 124 -7.79 21.14 -7.69
CA THR A 124 -9.00 21.93 -7.50
C THR A 124 -8.99 22.73 -6.21
N PHE A 125 -8.38 22.21 -5.14
CA PHE A 125 -8.57 22.71 -3.77
C PHE A 125 -7.29 22.99 -2.99
N GLY A 126 -6.21 23.43 -3.66
CA GLY A 126 -4.85 23.59 -3.10
C GLY A 126 -4.74 24.00 -1.61
N TYR A 127 -5.39 25.08 -1.17
CA TYR A 127 -5.33 25.53 0.25
C TYR A 127 -6.40 24.95 1.18
N GLN A 128 -7.40 24.25 0.64
CA GLN A 128 -8.51 23.66 1.41
C GLN A 128 -8.28 22.18 1.74
N LEU A 129 -7.13 21.62 1.37
CA LEU A 129 -6.76 20.24 1.68
C LEU A 129 -6.22 20.03 3.10
N GLU A 130 -5.88 21.11 3.81
CA GLU A 130 -5.35 21.05 5.18
C GLU A 130 -6.24 20.22 6.13
N PRO A 131 -7.58 20.38 6.15
CA PRO A 131 -8.44 19.57 7.01
C PRO A 131 -8.43 18.08 6.64
N ALA A 132 -8.33 17.75 5.35
CA ALA A 132 -8.25 16.37 4.88
C ALA A 132 -6.92 15.73 5.28
N LEU A 133 -5.82 16.49 5.22
CA LEU A 133 -4.51 16.05 5.68
C LEU A 133 -4.49 15.80 7.20
N LEU A 134 -5.13 16.68 7.97
CA LEU A 134 -5.28 16.50 9.41
C LEU A 134 -6.11 15.26 9.75
N GLU A 135 -7.25 15.04 9.10
CA GLU A 135 -8.04 13.81 9.31
C GLU A 135 -7.23 12.57 8.94
N PHE A 136 -6.49 12.60 7.83
CA PHE A 136 -5.63 11.51 7.40
C PHE A 136 -4.59 11.15 8.47
N ARG A 137 -3.88 12.17 8.98
CA ARG A 137 -2.91 12.01 10.08
C ARG A 137 -3.57 11.45 11.33
N ASP A 138 -4.68 12.02 11.77
CA ASP A 138 -5.35 11.65 13.02
C ASP A 138 -5.84 10.21 12.97
N ARG A 139 -6.33 9.75 11.81
CA ARG A 139 -6.73 8.36 11.59
C ARG A 139 -5.55 7.39 11.61
N LEU A 140 -4.39 7.78 11.08
CA LEU A 140 -3.17 6.97 11.18
C LEU A 140 -2.66 6.87 12.62
N ILE A 141 -2.72 7.97 13.37
CA ILE A 141 -2.38 7.99 14.81
C ILE A 141 -3.37 7.12 15.59
N GLU A 142 -4.67 7.25 15.34
CA GLU A 142 -5.67 6.40 15.99
C GLU A 142 -5.47 4.92 15.64
N TRP A 143 -5.06 4.60 14.42
CA TRP A 143 -4.70 3.23 14.04
C TRP A 143 -3.46 2.73 14.78
N GLN A 144 -2.44 3.57 14.97
CA GLN A 144 -1.26 3.22 15.77
C GLN A 144 -1.65 2.86 17.21
N ASP A 145 -2.54 3.65 17.82
CA ASP A 145 -2.99 3.48 19.20
C ASP A 145 -3.98 2.31 19.36
N LYS A 146 -4.92 2.17 18.43
CA LYS A 146 -6.04 1.22 18.50
C LYS A 146 -6.18 0.37 17.21
N PRO A 147 -5.16 -0.40 16.83
CA PRO A 147 -5.08 -1.02 15.50
C PRO A 147 -6.21 -2.01 15.22
N ARG A 148 -6.72 -2.71 16.25
CA ARG A 148 -7.84 -3.66 16.08
C ARG A 148 -9.16 -2.98 15.77
N ARG A 149 -9.40 -1.78 16.34
CA ARG A 149 -10.63 -1.01 16.13
C ARG A 149 -10.55 -0.29 14.80
N THR A 150 -9.48 0.47 14.59
CA THR A 150 -9.32 1.32 13.40
C THR A 150 -9.19 0.50 12.13
N ARG A 151 -8.60 -0.71 12.18
CA ARG A 151 -8.64 -1.65 11.05
C ARG A 151 -10.07 -1.88 10.53
N LYS A 152 -11.07 -2.01 11.42
CA LYS A 152 -12.45 -2.23 10.99
C LYS A 152 -13.04 -1.00 10.31
N VAL A 153 -12.69 0.18 10.80
CA VAL A 153 -13.07 1.46 10.18
C VAL A 153 -12.47 1.56 8.78
N PHE A 154 -11.16 1.34 8.64
CA PHE A 154 -10.49 1.33 7.35
C PHE A 154 -11.05 0.29 6.38
N GLN A 155 -11.37 -0.90 6.88
CA GLN A 155 -12.00 -1.93 6.05
C GLN A 155 -13.39 -1.48 5.58
N SER A 156 -14.20 -0.91 6.47
CA SER A 156 -15.52 -0.37 6.13
C SER A 156 -15.44 0.76 5.11
N ASP A 157 -14.44 1.65 5.22
CA ASP A 157 -14.21 2.73 4.25
C ASP A 157 -13.83 2.16 2.88
N LEU A 158 -12.89 1.21 2.84
CA LEU A 158 -12.49 0.52 1.61
C LEU A 158 -13.68 -0.18 0.94
N ASP A 159 -14.52 -0.85 1.72
CA ASP A 159 -15.70 -1.55 1.18
C ASP A 159 -16.75 -0.54 0.68
N ARG A 160 -16.93 0.59 1.36
CA ARG A 160 -17.77 1.70 0.90
C ARG A 160 -17.26 2.31 -0.41
N TRP A 161 -15.95 2.52 -0.57
CA TRP A 161 -15.40 3.09 -1.80
C TRP A 161 -15.55 2.13 -2.98
N LYS A 162 -15.37 0.82 -2.76
CA LYS A 162 -15.62 -0.20 -3.78
C LYS A 162 -17.07 -0.17 -4.27
N THR A 163 -18.04 -0.08 -3.37
CA THR A 163 -19.46 -0.02 -3.77
C THR A 163 -19.79 1.30 -4.49
N GLN A 164 -19.23 2.43 -4.03
CA GLN A 164 -19.37 3.72 -4.72
C GLN A 164 -18.82 3.68 -6.15
N ASN A 165 -17.60 3.16 -6.35
CA ASN A 165 -17.00 3.06 -7.67
C ASN A 165 -17.80 2.14 -8.61
N SER A 166 -18.24 0.98 -8.12
CA SER A 166 -19.07 0.07 -8.92
C SER A 166 -20.41 0.71 -9.37
N THR A 167 -20.99 1.56 -8.51
CA THR A 167 -22.24 2.27 -8.82
C THR A 167 -22.00 3.36 -9.88
N SER A 168 -20.89 4.09 -9.79
CA SER A 168 -20.53 5.11 -10.80
C SER A 168 -20.18 4.49 -12.15
N GLU A 169 -19.48 3.35 -12.17
CA GLU A 169 -19.18 2.64 -13.42
C GLU A 169 -20.47 2.13 -14.09
N SER A 170 -21.37 1.54 -13.32
CA SER A 170 -22.66 1.09 -13.83
C SER A 170 -23.51 2.23 -14.40
N SER A 171 -23.49 3.42 -13.79
CA SER A 171 -24.26 4.56 -14.28
C SER A 171 -23.65 5.19 -15.53
N LEU A 172 -22.31 5.19 -15.66
CA LEU A 172 -21.61 5.61 -16.87
C LEU A 172 -21.84 4.67 -18.04
N LEU A 173 -21.91 3.35 -17.79
CA LEU A 173 -22.27 2.37 -18.81
C LEU A 173 -23.72 2.57 -19.28
N ALA A 174 -24.66 2.75 -18.34
CA ALA A 174 -26.06 3.01 -18.69
C ALA A 174 -26.24 4.32 -19.49
N GLN A 175 -25.44 5.35 -19.20
CA GLN A 175 -25.43 6.59 -19.99
C GLN A 175 -24.87 6.39 -21.39
N GLN A 176 -23.81 5.58 -21.53
CA GLN A 176 -23.27 5.23 -22.85
C GLN A 176 -24.28 4.45 -23.69
N ASP A 177 -24.97 3.48 -23.08
CA ASP A 177 -26.03 2.70 -23.75
C ASP A 177 -27.21 3.58 -24.16
N ALA A 178 -27.64 4.50 -23.29
CA ALA A 178 -28.71 5.45 -23.59
C ALA A 178 -28.30 6.43 -24.71
N TRP A 179 -27.07 6.90 -24.70
CA TRP A 179 -26.53 7.76 -25.76
C TRP A 179 -26.44 7.02 -27.09
N ALA A 180 -25.97 5.77 -27.09
CA ALA A 180 -25.93 4.93 -28.28
C ALA A 180 -27.34 4.67 -28.82
N ALA A 181 -28.30 4.37 -27.94
CA ALA A 181 -29.70 4.18 -28.31
C ALA A 181 -30.32 5.46 -28.92
N GLN A 182 -29.97 6.64 -28.40
CA GLN A 182 -30.41 7.92 -28.96
C GLN A 182 -29.83 8.16 -30.36
N GLN A 183 -28.53 7.91 -30.55
CA GLN A 183 -27.88 8.00 -31.87
C GLN A 183 -28.51 7.05 -32.89
N HIS A 184 -28.81 5.81 -32.50
CA HIS A 184 -29.53 4.88 -33.36
C HIS A 184 -30.96 5.36 -33.67
N HIS A 185 -31.69 5.87 -32.68
CA HIS A 185 -33.03 6.40 -32.89
C HIS A 185 -33.03 7.57 -33.88
N ASP A 186 -32.11 8.52 -33.73
CA ASP A 186 -32.01 9.70 -34.59
C ASP A 186 -31.63 9.30 -36.04
N GLN A 187 -30.69 8.37 -36.23
CA GLN A 187 -30.33 7.86 -37.57
C GLN A 187 -31.47 7.12 -38.28
N PHE A 188 -32.32 6.39 -37.54
CA PHE A 188 -33.45 5.66 -38.13
C PHE A 188 -34.73 6.51 -38.27
N ASN A 189 -34.89 7.59 -37.49
CA ASN A 189 -36.02 8.52 -37.64
C ASN A 189 -35.80 9.57 -38.76
N GLU A 190 -34.55 9.95 -39.06
CA GLU A 190 -34.26 10.86 -40.19
C GLU A 190 -34.46 10.16 -41.56
N ALA A 191 -34.61 8.83 -41.57
CA ALA A 191 -34.83 8.00 -42.75
C ALA A 191 -36.32 7.76 -43.11
N LEU A 192 -37.27 8.59 -42.64
CA LEU A 192 -38.67 8.52 -43.07
C LEU A 192 -39.14 9.77 -43.86
N PRO A 193 -39.11 9.72 -45.21
CA PRO A 193 -40.22 10.18 -46.01
C PRO A 193 -41.34 9.13 -45.93
N ALA A 194 -42.56 9.59 -45.63
CA ALA A 194 -43.76 8.76 -45.57
C ALA A 194 -43.96 7.91 -46.84
N ALA A 195 -44.07 6.60 -46.68
CA ALA A 195 -44.68 5.72 -47.67
C ALA A 195 -45.49 4.61 -46.95
N PRO A 196 -46.75 4.35 -47.34
CA PRO A 196 -47.57 3.32 -46.73
C PRO A 196 -47.17 1.90 -47.21
N VAL A 197 -47.16 0.98 -46.24
CA VAL A 197 -47.01 -0.50 -46.29
C VAL A 197 -48.22 -1.16 -47.03
N PRO A 198 -48.31 -2.48 -47.36
CA PRO A 198 -47.34 -3.60 -47.41
C PRO A 198 -47.41 -4.54 -48.65
N ALA A 199 -46.35 -5.32 -48.91
CA ALA A 199 -46.49 -6.67 -49.51
C ALA A 199 -45.32 -7.62 -49.18
N THR A 200 -45.63 -8.67 -48.38
CA THR A 200 -45.06 -10.04 -48.33
C THR A 200 -43.57 -10.28 -48.01
N PRO A 201 -43.22 -11.06 -46.96
CA PRO A 201 -41.88 -11.61 -46.79
C PRO A 201 -41.78 -13.04 -47.37
N SER A 202 -40.71 -13.30 -48.11
CA SER A 202 -40.12 -14.63 -48.28
C SER A 202 -38.59 -14.51 -48.31
N PRO A 203 -37.85 -15.51 -47.78
CA PRO A 203 -36.59 -15.25 -47.10
C PRO A 203 -35.40 -15.45 -48.04
N SER A 204 -34.57 -14.41 -48.15
CA SER A 204 -33.28 -14.49 -48.83
C SER A 204 -32.15 -14.53 -47.82
N VAL A 205 -31.60 -15.73 -47.71
CA VAL A 205 -30.34 -16.18 -47.11
C VAL A 205 -29.21 -15.14 -47.18
N HIS A 206 -28.63 -14.85 -46.01
CA HIS A 206 -27.24 -14.49 -45.71
C HIS A 206 -26.36 -13.95 -46.85
N ALA A 207 -26.03 -12.65 -46.77
CA ALA A 207 -24.74 -12.14 -47.22
C ALA A 207 -24.09 -11.41 -46.05
N ALA A 208 -22.92 -11.90 -45.65
CA ALA A 208 -22.09 -11.31 -44.60
C ALA A 208 -21.70 -9.88 -45.01
N SER A 209 -22.17 -8.89 -44.26
CA SER A 209 -21.62 -7.53 -44.33
C SER A 209 -20.21 -7.57 -43.75
N GLN A 210 -19.23 -7.62 -44.65
CA GLN A 210 -17.85 -7.27 -44.34
C GLN A 210 -17.86 -5.85 -43.79
N SER A 211 -17.54 -5.70 -42.51
CA SER A 211 -17.28 -4.42 -41.87
C SER A 211 -16.09 -3.77 -42.59
N THR A 212 -16.38 -2.81 -43.48
CA THR A 212 -15.35 -1.87 -43.94
C THR A 212 -14.83 -1.13 -42.71
N PRO A 213 -13.51 -1.14 -42.44
CA PRO A 213 -12.96 -0.40 -41.32
C PRO A 213 -13.35 1.08 -41.43
N SER A 214 -13.84 1.64 -40.33
CA SER A 214 -14.08 3.07 -40.21
C SER A 214 -12.81 3.83 -40.60
N THR A 215 -12.93 4.97 -41.28
CA THR A 215 -11.80 5.80 -41.75
C THR A 215 -10.76 6.09 -40.65
N GLU A 216 -11.20 6.11 -39.40
CA GLU A 216 -10.36 6.26 -38.21
C GLU A 216 -9.46 5.04 -37.93
N THR A 217 -9.97 3.82 -38.13
CA THR A 217 -9.18 2.59 -38.02
C THR A 217 -8.17 2.48 -39.16
N GLN A 218 -8.53 2.93 -40.38
CA GLN A 218 -7.60 2.99 -41.51
C GLN A 218 -6.43 3.96 -41.22
N ARG A 219 -6.75 5.12 -40.63
CA ARG A 219 -5.78 6.16 -40.27
C ARG A 219 -4.81 5.69 -39.18
N LEU A 220 -5.32 4.99 -38.17
CA LEU A 220 -4.47 4.41 -37.12
C LEU A 220 -3.53 3.33 -37.65
N LEU A 221 -4.00 2.53 -38.61
CA LEU A 221 -3.16 1.51 -39.25
C LEU A 221 -2.04 2.15 -40.07
N ASP A 222 -2.34 3.23 -40.79
CA ASP A 222 -1.38 3.99 -41.60
C ASP A 222 -0.34 4.70 -40.71
N ASP A 223 -0.77 5.30 -39.59
CA ASP A 223 0.12 5.96 -38.62
C ASP A 223 1.07 4.95 -37.93
N VAL A 224 0.58 3.76 -37.56
CA VAL A 224 1.42 2.68 -36.99
C VAL A 224 2.44 2.18 -38.00
N GLN A 225 2.04 2.03 -39.26
CA GLN A 225 2.93 1.58 -40.32
C GLN A 225 4.00 2.64 -40.68
N ALA A 226 3.68 3.93 -40.56
CA ALA A 226 4.64 5.03 -40.70
C ALA A 226 5.68 5.08 -39.57
N LEU A 227 5.32 4.64 -38.36
CA LEU A 227 6.23 4.55 -37.21
C LEU A 227 7.20 3.37 -37.31
N GLU A 228 6.77 2.27 -37.93
CA GLU A 228 7.57 1.05 -38.07
C GLU A 228 8.64 1.14 -39.18
N VAL A 229 8.43 2.02 -40.17
CA VAL A 229 9.34 2.25 -41.32
C VAL A 229 10.53 3.16 -40.98
N ARG A 230 10.64 3.68 -39.75
CA ARG A 230 11.80 4.50 -39.35
C ARG A 230 12.87 3.62 -38.68
N PRO A 231 13.88 3.10 -39.41
CA PRO A 231 14.97 2.38 -38.77
C PRO A 231 15.72 3.32 -37.82
N ALA A 232 15.88 2.89 -36.58
CA ALA A 232 16.71 3.55 -35.58
C ALA A 232 18.14 3.73 -36.14
N PRO A 233 18.78 4.90 -35.99
CA PRO A 233 20.18 5.04 -36.35
C PRO A 233 21.02 4.16 -35.42
N ILE A 234 21.59 3.11 -36.02
CA ILE A 234 22.54 2.20 -35.40
C ILE A 234 23.82 3.01 -35.15
N ASN A 235 24.08 3.35 -33.90
CA ASN A 235 25.37 3.90 -33.46
C ASN A 235 26.35 2.75 -33.22
N HIS A 236 27.43 2.69 -34.00
CA HIS A 236 28.66 1.97 -33.70
C HIS A 236 29.82 2.64 -34.47
N PRO A 237 31.08 2.53 -34.01
CA PRO A 237 31.60 2.43 -32.63
C PRO A 237 32.21 3.74 -32.11
#